data_AF-A0A0C9R8P8-F1
#
_entry.id   AF-A0A0C9R8P8-F1
#
_cell.length_a   1.000
_cell.length_b   1.000
_cell.length_c   1.000
_cell.angle_alpha   90.00
_cell.angle_beta   90.00
_cell.angle_gamma   90.00
#
_symmetry.space_group_name_H-M   'P 1'
#
loop_
_entity.id
_entity.type
_entity.pdbx_description
1 polymer ?
#
loop_
_entity_poly.entity_id
_entity_poly.type
_entity_poly.pdbx_seq_one_letter_code
_entity_poly.pdbx_strand_id
1 'polypeptide(L)'
;MSSTLEASSSSTESSPESPLKSPLHPEYKIVFFDLETTGLEPNCEILQIAAKYGSRMYRTYILPTGPIPQIVKDITGIDMKNNKMYVRGRPVTAVPKSTALYTFIAFLKSLGGKIILVAHNCFKFDGPLLTAIVYREKKMTEFQEMVIGFSDTLPLFREYLPGRREIGRTYGLKSLADEFLGESAGAHDAMNDTCMLEQLIMRDNIPINVDDIIFSYEGVDVVSRMFHKNWRRYCRSPETWDTWKL
;
A
#
# COMPACT_ATOMS: atom_id res chain seq x y z
N MET A 1 1.67 -50.74 35.56
CA MET A 1 0.46 -50.66 34.70
C MET A 1 -0.02 -49.22 34.82
N SER A 2 0.57 -48.30 34.07
CA SER A 2 0.25 -47.89 32.69
C SER A 2 -1.00 -47.02 32.58
N SER A 3 -0.86 -45.97 31.77
CA SER A 3 -1.87 -45.07 31.19
C SER A 3 -2.26 -43.84 32.03
N THR A 4 -2.33 -42.61 31.50
CA THR A 4 -1.87 -42.00 30.23
C THR A 4 -1.85 -40.49 30.51
N LEU A 5 -0.76 -39.81 30.16
CA LEU A 5 -0.72 -38.35 30.11
C LEU A 5 -1.49 -37.91 28.85
N GLU A 6 -2.58 -37.16 29.04
CA GLU A 6 -3.26 -36.48 27.94
C GLU A 6 -2.37 -35.37 27.40
N ALA A 7 -1.81 -35.60 26.22
CA ALA A 7 -1.20 -34.55 25.43
C ALA A 7 -2.32 -33.68 24.85
N SER A 8 -2.47 -32.48 25.42
CA SER A 8 -3.20 -31.35 24.84
C SER A 8 -2.79 -31.17 23.38
N SER A 9 -3.72 -31.47 22.46
CA SER A 9 -3.57 -31.25 21.03
C SER A 9 -3.33 -29.76 20.77
N SER A 10 -2.15 -29.42 20.24
CA SER A 10 -1.90 -28.10 19.69
C SER A 10 -2.82 -27.88 18.50
N SER A 11 -3.84 -27.06 18.68
CA SER A 11 -4.61 -26.50 17.58
C SER A 11 -3.65 -25.69 16.71
N THR A 12 -3.31 -26.23 15.55
CA THR A 12 -2.70 -25.46 14.47
C THR A 12 -3.68 -24.35 14.10
N GLU A 13 -3.45 -23.13 14.60
CA GLU A 13 -4.11 -21.94 14.06
C GLU A 13 -3.72 -21.86 12.58
N SER A 14 -4.62 -22.27 11.69
CA SER A 14 -4.49 -22.03 10.27
C SER A 14 -4.38 -20.53 10.08
N SER A 15 -3.22 -20.06 9.61
CA SER A 15 -3.02 -18.66 9.26
C SER A 15 -4.17 -18.23 8.34
N PRO A 16 -4.88 -17.13 8.62
CA PRO A 16 -6.03 -16.75 7.83
C PRO A 16 -5.61 -16.52 6.38
N GLU A 17 -6.10 -17.36 5.48
CA GLU A 17 -5.76 -17.29 4.06
C GLU A 17 -6.42 -16.06 3.42
N SER A 18 -5.70 -15.40 2.51
CA SER A 18 -6.26 -14.34 1.68
C SER A 18 -7.26 -14.93 0.68
N PRO A 19 -8.40 -14.26 0.41
CA PRO A 19 -9.32 -14.68 -0.64
C PRO A 19 -8.70 -14.57 -2.05
N LEU A 20 -7.66 -13.74 -2.21
CA LEU A 20 -6.92 -13.57 -3.45
C LEU A 20 -5.72 -14.52 -3.48
N LYS A 21 -5.98 -15.77 -3.86
CA LYS A 21 -4.98 -16.83 -4.00
C LYS A 21 -4.96 -17.33 -5.44
N SER A 22 -3.79 -17.27 -6.07
CA SER A 22 -3.60 -17.82 -7.41
C SER A 22 -3.50 -19.35 -7.35
N PRO A 23 -4.23 -20.08 -8.22
CA PRO A 23 -4.02 -21.52 -8.38
C PRO A 23 -2.74 -21.83 -9.17
N LEU A 24 -2.27 -20.91 -10.03
CA LEU A 24 -1.05 -21.07 -10.83
C LEU A 24 0.22 -20.74 -10.04
N HIS A 25 0.12 -19.79 -9.11
CA HIS A 25 1.21 -19.27 -8.29
C HIS A 25 0.82 -19.21 -6.79
N PRO A 26 0.51 -20.37 -6.17
CA PRO A 26 0.05 -20.43 -4.78
C PRO A 26 1.11 -19.99 -3.75
N GLU A 27 2.37 -19.90 -4.15
CA GLU A 27 3.49 -19.43 -3.33
C GLU A 27 3.57 -17.91 -3.21
N TYR A 28 2.87 -17.16 -4.09
CA TYR A 28 2.84 -15.71 -4.08
C TYR A 28 1.73 -15.16 -3.19
N LYS A 29 2.09 -14.17 -2.39
CA LYS A 29 1.17 -13.42 -1.53
C LYS A 29 0.97 -12.04 -2.08
N ILE A 30 -0.27 -11.73 -2.41
CA ILE A 30 -0.70 -10.42 -2.85
C ILE A 30 -0.99 -9.58 -1.62
N VAL A 31 -0.12 -8.61 -1.36
CA VAL A 31 -0.22 -7.73 -0.19
C VAL A 31 -0.51 -6.33 -0.70
N PHE A 32 -1.73 -5.86 -0.43
CA PHE A 32 -2.09 -4.48 -0.75
C PHE A 32 -1.39 -3.54 0.22
N PHE A 33 -0.93 -2.40 -0.27
CA PHE A 33 -0.34 -1.36 0.55
C PHE A 33 -0.66 0.02 -0.02
N ASP A 34 -0.53 1.03 0.82
CA ASP A 34 -0.70 2.44 0.47
C ASP A 34 0.13 3.33 1.41
N LEU A 35 0.48 4.52 0.95
CA LEU A 35 1.29 5.49 1.67
C LEU A 35 0.61 6.87 1.72
N GLU A 36 0.47 7.43 2.93
CA GLU A 36 0.27 8.87 3.08
C GLU A 36 1.61 9.57 3.17
N THR A 37 1.75 10.73 2.54
CA THR A 37 3.04 11.43 2.42
C THR A 37 2.93 12.93 2.63
N THR A 38 4.05 13.60 2.89
CA THR A 38 4.11 15.07 2.95
C THR A 38 3.99 15.75 1.59
N GLY A 39 3.85 14.99 0.50
CA GLY A 39 3.58 15.51 -0.83
C GLY A 39 4.03 14.56 -1.93
N LEU A 40 4.01 15.05 -3.18
CA LEU A 40 4.36 14.24 -4.36
C LEU A 40 5.81 14.41 -4.83
N GLU A 41 6.57 15.27 -4.17
CA GLU A 41 7.92 15.59 -4.57
C GLU A 41 8.91 14.48 -4.19
N PRO A 42 10.05 14.35 -4.88
CA PRO A 42 11.02 13.29 -4.62
C PRO A 42 11.64 13.27 -3.20
N ASN A 43 11.52 14.36 -2.47
CA ASN A 43 12.00 14.52 -1.10
C ASN A 43 10.87 14.42 -0.06
N CYS A 44 9.64 14.05 -0.47
CA CYS A 44 8.55 13.84 0.46
C CYS A 44 8.89 12.73 1.47
N GLU A 45 8.23 12.81 2.61
CA GLU A 45 8.34 11.85 3.70
C GLU A 45 7.03 11.07 3.80
N ILE A 46 7.13 9.78 4.14
CA ILE A 46 5.95 8.97 4.48
C ILE A 46 5.45 9.41 5.86
N LEU A 47 4.16 9.67 5.97
CA LEU A 47 3.42 10.00 7.20
C LEU A 47 2.62 8.80 7.73
N GLN A 48 2.17 7.90 6.84
CA GLN A 48 1.49 6.67 7.20
C GLN A 48 1.87 5.58 6.20
N ILE A 49 2.06 4.37 6.70
CA ILE A 49 2.16 3.17 5.87
C ILE A 49 1.10 2.18 6.32
N ALA A 50 0.39 1.60 5.36
CA ALA A 50 -0.57 0.53 5.60
C ALA A 50 -0.30 -0.65 4.68
N ALA A 51 -0.59 -1.85 5.15
CA ALA A 51 -0.63 -3.05 4.32
C ALA A 51 -1.64 -4.07 4.81
N LYS A 52 -2.17 -4.87 3.88
CA LYS A 52 -3.19 -5.88 4.13
C LYS A 52 -2.94 -7.15 3.32
N TYR A 53 -3.14 -8.28 3.99
CA TYR A 53 -3.13 -9.62 3.42
C TYR A 53 -4.29 -10.42 4.03
N GLY A 54 -5.40 -10.55 3.31
CA GLY A 54 -6.62 -11.13 3.85
C GLY A 54 -7.07 -10.40 5.12
N SER A 55 -7.27 -11.11 6.23
CA SER A 55 -7.64 -10.49 7.51
C SER A 55 -6.47 -9.83 8.25
N ARG A 56 -5.21 -10.08 7.84
CA ARG A 56 -4.02 -9.53 8.50
C ARG A 56 -3.77 -8.12 8.01
N MET A 57 -3.63 -7.19 8.94
CA MET A 57 -3.48 -5.76 8.66
C MET A 57 -2.31 -5.19 9.44
N TYR A 58 -1.56 -4.29 8.82
CA TYR A 58 -0.52 -3.49 9.45
C TYR A 58 -0.74 -2.03 9.10
N ARG A 59 -0.72 -1.15 10.11
CA ARG A 59 -0.71 0.30 9.90
C ARG A 59 0.18 0.95 10.93
N THR A 60 0.93 1.97 10.53
CA THR A 60 1.63 2.83 11.48
C THR A 60 1.76 4.24 10.94
N TYR A 61 1.79 5.22 11.85
CA TYR A 61 2.09 6.60 11.53
C TYR A 61 3.56 6.89 11.78
N ILE A 62 4.14 7.77 10.97
CA ILE A 62 5.57 8.07 10.96
C ILE A 62 5.78 9.54 11.26
N LEU A 63 6.66 9.84 12.21
CA LEU A 63 7.03 11.21 12.54
C LEU A 63 7.76 11.86 11.36
N PRO A 64 7.25 12.98 10.80
CA PRO A 64 7.99 13.73 9.79
C PRO A 64 9.16 14.47 10.42
N THR A 65 10.22 14.71 9.64
CA THR A 65 11.33 15.56 10.06
C THR A 65 11.04 17.05 9.88
N GLY A 66 10.18 17.39 8.92
CA GLY A 66 9.76 18.76 8.62
C GLY A 66 8.27 19.04 8.90
N PRO A 67 7.82 20.29 8.68
CA PRO A 67 6.42 20.64 8.75
C PRO A 67 5.61 19.92 7.66
N ILE A 68 4.40 19.48 8.01
CA ILE A 68 3.43 18.93 7.04
C ILE A 68 2.80 20.11 6.28
N PRO A 69 2.84 20.14 4.93
CA PRO A 69 2.20 21.20 4.15
C PRO A 69 0.69 21.28 4.41
N GLN A 70 0.13 22.49 4.46
CA GLN A 70 -1.29 22.70 4.81
C GLN A 70 -2.24 21.89 3.93
N ILE A 71 -1.99 21.85 2.63
CA ILE A 71 -2.77 21.07 1.66
C ILE A 71 -2.79 19.57 1.99
N VAL A 72 -1.70 18.99 2.50
CA VAL A 72 -1.66 17.58 2.95
C VAL A 72 -2.51 17.40 4.19
N LYS A 73 -2.46 18.35 5.13
CA LYS A 73 -3.30 18.32 6.34
C LYS A 73 -4.78 18.37 5.99
N ASP A 74 -5.14 19.19 5.01
CA ASP A 74 -6.54 19.36 4.57
C ASP A 74 -7.07 18.08 3.91
N ILE A 75 -6.22 17.36 3.16
CA ILE A 75 -6.60 16.14 2.45
C ILE A 75 -6.62 14.92 3.38
N THR A 76 -5.52 14.68 4.10
CA THR A 76 -5.32 13.48 4.93
C THR A 76 -5.89 13.63 6.35
N GLY A 77 -6.01 14.87 6.82
CA GLY A 77 -6.28 15.17 8.22
C GLY A 77 -5.10 14.94 9.15
N ILE A 78 -3.92 14.56 8.64
CA ILE A 78 -2.70 14.34 9.44
C ILE A 78 -2.08 15.69 9.80
N ASP A 79 -1.88 15.95 11.09
CA ASP A 79 -1.31 17.19 11.60
C ASP A 79 -0.38 16.95 12.79
N MET A 80 0.56 17.87 13.01
CA MET A 80 1.47 17.87 14.16
C MET A 80 1.14 19.06 15.06
N LYS A 81 0.80 18.79 16.33
CA LYS A 81 0.54 19.81 17.35
C LYS A 81 1.31 19.48 18.62
N ASN A 82 2.15 20.39 19.09
CA ASN A 82 2.96 20.23 20.32
C ASN A 82 3.73 18.90 20.34
N ASN A 83 4.43 18.58 19.24
CA ASN A 83 5.19 17.33 19.04
C ASN A 83 4.37 16.02 19.13
N LYS A 84 3.05 16.10 18.98
CA LYS A 84 2.16 14.94 18.89
C LYS A 84 1.45 14.93 17.53
N MET A 85 1.31 13.76 16.95
CA MET A 85 0.57 13.58 15.70
C MET A 85 -0.92 13.41 15.99
N TYR A 86 -1.75 14.01 15.14
CA TYR A 86 -3.19 13.91 15.15
C TYR A 86 -3.69 13.55 13.76
N VAL A 87 -4.78 12.79 13.70
CA VAL A 87 -5.51 12.48 12.46
C VAL A 87 -6.94 12.93 12.66
N ARG A 88 -7.39 13.90 11.85
CA ARG A 88 -8.74 14.49 11.92
C ARG A 88 -9.10 14.92 13.35
N GLY A 89 -8.13 15.54 14.03
CA GLY A 89 -8.27 16.05 15.40
C GLY A 89 -8.11 15.02 16.52
N ARG A 90 -7.91 13.73 16.20
CA ARG A 90 -7.70 12.67 17.21
C ARG A 90 -6.21 12.34 17.36
N PRO A 91 -5.65 12.25 18.57
CA PRO A 91 -4.25 11.92 18.75
C PRO A 91 -3.97 10.49 18.30
N VAL A 92 -2.85 10.28 17.61
CA VAL A 92 -2.37 8.96 17.18
C VAL A 92 -0.93 8.74 17.63
N THR A 93 -0.56 7.46 17.80
CA THR A 93 0.84 7.09 18.03
C THR A 93 1.57 7.12 16.70
N ALA A 94 2.61 7.95 16.61
CA ALA A 94 3.54 7.97 15.49
C ALA A 94 4.94 7.58 15.99
N VAL A 95 5.68 6.86 15.15
CA VAL A 95 7.01 6.34 15.47
C VAL A 95 8.08 6.92 14.54
N PRO A 96 9.38 6.86 14.89
CA PRO A 96 10.45 7.21 13.96
C PRO A 96 10.41 6.33 12.71
N LYS A 97 10.84 6.88 11.57
CA LYS A 97 10.90 6.18 10.28
C LYS A 97 11.61 4.83 10.34
N SER A 98 12.73 4.74 11.06
CA SER A 98 13.48 3.48 11.22
C SER A 98 12.66 2.41 11.95
N THR A 99 11.91 2.79 12.99
CA THR A 99 11.00 1.91 13.73
C THR A 99 9.82 1.47 12.85
N ALA A 100 9.22 2.39 12.11
CA ALA A 100 8.13 2.09 11.19
C ALA A 100 8.56 1.08 10.11
N LEU A 101 9.75 1.27 9.55
CA LEU A 101 10.27 0.38 8.52
C LEU A 101 10.63 -1.00 9.09
N TYR A 102 11.26 -1.05 10.26
CA TYR A 102 11.56 -2.31 10.95
C TYR A 102 10.29 -3.12 11.22
N THR A 103 9.26 -2.48 11.79
CA THR A 103 7.99 -3.15 12.12
C THR A 103 7.18 -3.53 10.87
N PHE A 104 7.26 -2.74 9.80
CA PHE A 104 6.67 -3.08 8.50
C PHE A 104 7.33 -4.32 7.88
N ILE A 105 8.66 -4.37 7.83
CA ILE A 105 9.39 -5.53 7.31
C ILE A 105 9.13 -6.77 8.18
N ALA A 106 9.08 -6.62 9.50
CA ALA A 106 8.72 -7.70 10.41
C ALA A 106 7.30 -8.24 10.14
N PHE A 107 6.33 -7.35 9.86
CA PHE A 107 5.00 -7.75 9.42
C PHE A 107 5.04 -8.56 8.13
N LEU A 108 5.71 -8.07 7.08
CA LEU A 108 5.86 -8.80 5.81
C LEU A 108 6.53 -10.17 6.01
N LYS A 109 7.62 -10.21 6.78
CA LYS A 109 8.32 -11.46 7.11
C LYS A 109 7.42 -12.45 7.83
N SER A 110 6.58 -11.97 8.74
CA SER A 110 5.61 -12.81 9.47
C SER A 110 4.48 -13.35 8.60
N LEU A 111 4.28 -12.81 7.38
CA LEU A 111 3.39 -13.43 6.41
C LEU A 111 4.03 -14.72 5.91
N GLY A 112 5.35 -14.74 5.68
CA GLY A 112 6.08 -15.87 5.08
C GLY A 112 5.76 -16.07 3.59
N GLY A 113 6.64 -16.75 2.85
CA GLY A 113 6.50 -16.91 1.40
C GLY A 113 6.98 -15.68 0.60
N LYS A 114 6.71 -15.69 -0.71
CA LYS A 114 7.11 -14.62 -1.62
C LYS A 114 5.98 -13.60 -1.74
N ILE A 115 6.30 -12.32 -1.65
CA ILE A 115 5.33 -11.21 -1.58
C ILE A 115 5.43 -10.35 -2.82
N ILE A 116 4.27 -10.05 -3.40
CA ILE A 116 4.08 -8.98 -4.38
C ILE A 116 3.29 -7.88 -3.67
N LEU A 117 3.89 -6.70 -3.57
CA LEU A 117 3.24 -5.52 -3.01
C LEU A 117 2.40 -4.82 -4.07
N VAL A 118 1.13 -4.56 -3.78
CA VAL A 118 0.18 -4.01 -4.75
C VAL A 118 -0.37 -2.69 -4.25
N ALA A 119 -0.21 -1.65 -5.07
CA ALA A 119 -0.81 -0.34 -4.82
C ALA A 119 -1.44 0.22 -6.11
N HIS A 120 -2.28 1.22 -5.97
CA HIS A 120 -2.90 1.89 -7.09
C HIS A 120 -2.00 3.01 -7.60
N ASN A 121 -1.65 3.02 -8.89
CA ASN A 121 -0.64 3.93 -9.46
C ASN A 121 0.76 3.74 -8.83
N CYS A 122 1.03 2.52 -8.35
CA CYS A 122 2.21 2.12 -7.61
C CYS A 122 3.53 2.49 -8.31
N PHE A 123 3.66 2.24 -9.61
CA PHE A 123 4.91 2.44 -10.34
C PHE A 123 5.25 3.91 -10.54
N LYS A 124 4.28 4.80 -10.36
CA LYS A 124 4.48 6.25 -10.43
C LYS A 124 4.96 6.82 -9.09
N PHE A 125 4.56 6.24 -7.95
CA PHE A 125 4.76 6.86 -6.64
C PHE A 125 5.15 5.87 -5.53
N ASP A 126 4.21 5.07 -5.02
CA ASP A 126 4.34 4.30 -3.78
C ASP A 126 5.52 3.31 -3.80
N GLY A 127 5.60 2.48 -4.83
CA GLY A 127 6.68 1.50 -4.97
C GLY A 127 8.06 2.16 -5.04
N PRO A 128 8.28 3.11 -5.96
CA PRO A 128 9.51 3.88 -6.03
C PRO A 128 9.89 4.61 -4.72
N LEU A 129 8.93 5.20 -4.01
CA LEU A 129 9.17 5.90 -2.74
C LEU A 129 9.56 4.91 -1.62
N LEU A 130 8.80 3.82 -1.46
CA LEU A 130 9.07 2.79 -0.47
C LEU A 130 10.45 2.17 -0.68
N THR A 131 10.78 1.79 -1.92
CA THR A 131 12.10 1.21 -2.25
C THR A 131 13.24 2.20 -1.99
N ALA A 132 13.05 3.50 -2.25
CA ALA A 132 14.04 4.52 -1.93
C ALA A 132 14.30 4.63 -0.42
N ILE A 133 13.25 4.56 0.40
CA ILE A 133 13.39 4.61 1.86
C ILE A 133 14.03 3.31 2.40
N VAL A 134 13.60 2.15 1.92
CA VAL A 134 14.20 0.85 2.25
C VAL A 134 15.71 0.85 1.94
N TYR A 135 16.10 1.40 0.79
CA TYR A 135 17.50 1.51 0.40
C TYR A 135 18.29 2.45 1.33
N ARG A 136 17.77 3.66 1.60
CA ARG A 136 18.42 4.66 2.46
C ARG A 136 18.62 4.17 3.90
N GLU A 137 17.66 3.38 4.41
CA GLU A 137 17.74 2.75 5.74
C GLU A 137 18.56 1.45 5.76
N LYS A 138 19.20 1.08 4.64
CA LYS A 138 20.05 -0.12 4.49
C LYS A 138 19.29 -1.42 4.79
N LYS A 139 18.00 -1.47 4.44
CA LYS A 139 17.11 -2.61 4.66
C LYS A 139 16.79 -3.40 3.39
N MET A 140 17.40 -3.06 2.25
CA MET A 140 17.08 -3.67 0.95
C MET A 140 17.28 -5.18 0.93
N THR A 141 18.39 -5.70 1.47
CA THR A 141 18.64 -7.15 1.53
C THR A 141 17.55 -7.88 2.32
N GLU A 142 17.21 -7.38 3.52
CA GLU A 142 16.15 -7.95 4.35
C GLU A 142 14.78 -7.88 3.65
N PHE A 143 14.49 -6.77 2.98
CA PHE A 143 13.25 -6.57 2.22
C PHE A 143 13.11 -7.51 1.02
N GLN A 144 14.20 -7.77 0.30
CA GLN A 144 14.22 -8.67 -0.86
C GLN A 144 14.22 -10.16 -0.47
N GLU A 145 14.37 -10.52 0.81
CA GLU A 145 14.18 -11.90 1.28
C GLU A 145 12.73 -12.38 1.05
N MET A 146 11.76 -11.49 1.19
CA MET A 146 10.33 -11.81 1.04
C MET A 146 9.66 -11.07 -0.11
N VAL A 147 10.01 -9.81 -0.40
CA VAL A 147 9.36 -9.03 -1.46
C VAL A 147 10.07 -9.26 -2.79
N ILE A 148 9.37 -9.92 -3.71
CA ILE A 148 9.91 -10.20 -5.06
C ILE A 148 9.66 -9.06 -6.04
N GLY A 149 8.64 -8.23 -5.79
CA GLY A 149 8.28 -7.14 -6.68
C GLY A 149 7.03 -6.39 -6.25
N PHE A 150 6.60 -5.51 -7.15
CA PHE A 150 5.40 -4.69 -6.99
C PHE A 150 4.49 -4.83 -8.20
N SER A 151 3.19 -4.70 -8.02
CA SER A 151 2.22 -4.54 -9.11
C SER A 151 1.47 -3.22 -9.00
N ASP A 152 1.07 -2.68 -10.15
CA ASP A 152 0.30 -1.45 -10.27
C ASP A 152 -1.09 -1.76 -10.81
N THR A 153 -2.13 -1.42 -10.05
CA THR A 153 -3.52 -1.72 -10.46
C THR A 153 -4.09 -0.70 -11.44
N LEU A 154 -3.48 0.48 -11.59
CA LEU A 154 -4.02 1.53 -12.46
C LEU A 154 -4.05 1.11 -13.95
N PRO A 155 -2.99 0.49 -14.52
CA PRO A 155 -3.06 -0.10 -15.86
C PRO A 155 -4.14 -1.19 -15.99
N LEU A 156 -4.28 -2.06 -14.99
CA LEU A 156 -5.28 -3.14 -15.00
C LEU A 156 -6.71 -2.57 -15.03
N PHE A 157 -7.02 -1.59 -14.19
CA PHE A 157 -8.33 -0.93 -14.25
C PHE A 157 -8.60 -0.26 -15.58
N ARG A 158 -7.58 0.31 -16.26
CA ARG A 158 -7.75 0.90 -17.60
C ARG A 158 -8.05 -0.12 -18.68
N GLU A 159 -7.47 -1.31 -18.56
CA GLU A 159 -7.70 -2.40 -19.48
C GLU A 159 -9.11 -2.98 -19.31
N TYR A 160 -9.51 -3.24 -18.06
CA TYR A 160 -10.76 -3.94 -17.77
C TYR A 160 -11.99 -3.04 -17.65
N LEU A 161 -11.80 -1.73 -17.50
CA LEU A 161 -12.89 -0.74 -17.50
C LEU A 161 -12.65 0.31 -18.59
N PRO A 162 -12.63 -0.08 -19.88
CA PRO A 162 -12.34 0.84 -20.97
C PRO A 162 -13.42 1.94 -21.10
N GLY A 163 -13.07 3.05 -21.72
CA GLY A 163 -14.02 4.12 -22.04
C GLY A 163 -14.45 5.04 -20.89
N ARG A 164 -14.01 4.80 -19.65
CA ARG A 164 -14.36 5.67 -18.48
C ARG A 164 -14.09 7.16 -18.73
N ARG A 165 -12.98 7.49 -19.38
CA ARG A 165 -12.59 8.89 -19.65
C ARG A 165 -13.53 9.57 -20.64
N GLU A 166 -14.09 8.82 -21.61
CA GLU A 166 -15.02 9.36 -22.60
C GLU A 166 -16.34 9.79 -21.96
N ILE A 167 -16.72 9.15 -20.85
CA ILE A 167 -17.89 9.50 -20.04
C ILE A 167 -17.55 10.40 -18.85
N GLY A 168 -16.40 11.07 -18.88
CA GLY A 168 -15.99 12.03 -17.85
C GLY A 168 -15.58 11.42 -16.50
N ARG A 169 -15.33 10.12 -16.44
CA ARG A 169 -14.89 9.42 -15.22
C ARG A 169 -13.38 9.20 -15.19
N THR A 170 -12.80 9.29 -14.00
CA THR A 170 -11.39 9.01 -13.77
C THR A 170 -11.16 7.55 -13.39
N TYR A 171 -9.89 7.17 -13.30
CA TYR A 171 -9.45 5.89 -12.74
C TYR A 171 -8.80 6.10 -11.36
N GLY A 172 -9.04 7.22 -10.69
CA GLY A 172 -8.56 7.42 -9.32
C GLY A 172 -9.23 6.40 -8.39
N LEU A 173 -8.53 6.00 -7.32
CA LEU A 173 -9.04 4.99 -6.39
C LEU A 173 -10.40 5.39 -5.82
N LYS A 174 -10.55 6.67 -5.44
CA LYS A 174 -11.80 7.24 -4.93
C LYS A 174 -12.92 7.18 -5.96
N SER A 175 -12.66 7.62 -7.19
CA SER A 175 -13.62 7.54 -8.31
C SER A 175 -14.08 6.11 -8.61
N LEU A 176 -13.16 5.12 -8.50
CA LEU A 176 -13.50 3.71 -8.62
C LEU A 176 -14.34 3.24 -7.42
N ALA A 177 -13.96 3.60 -6.20
CA ALA A 177 -14.68 3.23 -4.98
C ALA A 177 -16.11 3.80 -4.95
N ASP A 178 -16.28 5.09 -5.27
CA ASP A 178 -17.59 5.74 -5.35
C ASP A 178 -18.53 5.02 -6.33
N GLU A 179 -18.01 4.54 -7.47
CA GLU A 179 -18.82 3.87 -8.49
C GLU A 179 -19.12 2.41 -8.17
N PHE A 180 -18.11 1.64 -7.75
CA PHE A 180 -18.22 0.18 -7.65
C PHE A 180 -18.47 -0.31 -6.21
N LEU A 181 -18.11 0.49 -5.20
CA LEU A 181 -18.38 0.19 -3.80
C LEU A 181 -19.56 1.02 -3.26
N GLY A 182 -19.90 2.14 -3.92
CA GLY A 182 -20.98 3.04 -3.54
C GLY A 182 -20.56 4.10 -2.51
N GLU A 183 -19.32 4.04 -2.02
CA GLU A 183 -18.74 5.02 -1.12
C GLU A 183 -17.21 5.04 -1.23
N SER A 184 -16.63 6.20 -0.97
CA SER A 184 -15.20 6.42 -0.73
C SER A 184 -14.94 7.07 0.63
N ALA A 185 -15.88 6.90 1.56
CA ALA A 185 -15.76 7.45 2.89
C ALA A 185 -14.48 6.93 3.57
N GLY A 186 -13.67 7.86 4.07
CA GLY A 186 -12.41 7.52 4.72
C GLY A 186 -11.20 7.45 3.80
N ALA A 187 -11.32 7.81 2.51
CA ALA A 187 -10.17 8.04 1.64
C ALA A 187 -9.15 9.02 2.26
N HIS A 188 -7.90 8.94 1.81
CA HIS A 188 -6.75 9.63 2.40
C HIS A 188 -6.46 9.18 3.84
N ASP A 189 -6.64 7.88 4.04
CA ASP A 189 -6.07 7.10 5.13
C ASP A 189 -5.55 5.82 4.48
N ALA A 190 -4.24 5.60 4.56
CA ALA A 190 -3.59 4.51 3.84
C ALA A 190 -4.24 3.13 4.10
N MET A 191 -4.78 2.88 5.29
CA MET A 191 -5.42 1.59 5.56
C MET A 191 -6.80 1.49 4.91
N ASN A 192 -7.59 2.56 4.94
CA ASN A 192 -8.87 2.59 4.22
C ASN A 192 -8.64 2.45 2.72
N ASP A 193 -7.66 3.16 2.15
CA ASP A 193 -7.32 3.09 0.73
C ASP A 193 -6.83 1.68 0.32
N THR A 194 -6.00 1.06 1.16
CA THR A 194 -5.62 -0.36 1.02
C THR A 194 -6.84 -1.28 1.01
N CYS A 195 -7.80 -1.07 1.91
CA CYS A 195 -9.02 -1.89 1.99
C CYS A 195 -9.97 -1.64 0.81
N MET A 196 -10.09 -0.40 0.34
CA MET A 196 -10.89 -0.06 -0.84
C MET A 196 -10.31 -0.73 -2.08
N LEU A 197 -8.98 -0.71 -2.23
CA LEU A 197 -8.32 -1.34 -3.36
C LEU A 197 -8.53 -2.87 -3.39
N GLU A 198 -8.34 -3.55 -2.25
CA GLU A 198 -8.63 -5.00 -2.17
C GLU A 198 -10.08 -5.30 -2.54
N GLN A 199 -11.04 -4.53 -1.99
CA GLN A 199 -12.46 -4.70 -2.29
C GLN A 199 -12.77 -4.50 -3.78
N LEU A 200 -12.18 -3.48 -4.42
CA LEU A 200 -12.35 -3.22 -5.86
C LEU A 200 -11.81 -4.38 -6.70
N ILE A 201 -10.64 -4.92 -6.36
CA ILE A 201 -10.07 -6.08 -7.06
C ILE A 201 -10.96 -7.32 -6.91
N MET A 202 -11.65 -7.46 -5.77
CA MET A 202 -12.54 -8.58 -5.51
C MET A 202 -13.96 -8.40 -6.08
N ARG A 203 -14.27 -7.30 -6.77
CA ARG A 203 -15.62 -7.07 -7.31
C ARG A 203 -15.88 -7.92 -8.55
N ASP A 204 -16.97 -8.68 -8.53
CA ASP A 204 -17.40 -9.55 -9.65
C ASP A 204 -17.58 -8.82 -10.98
N ASN A 205 -17.93 -7.52 -10.96
CA ASN A 205 -18.11 -6.70 -12.16
C ASN A 205 -16.83 -6.00 -12.64
N ILE A 206 -15.70 -6.24 -11.98
CA ILE A 206 -14.37 -5.82 -12.42
C ILE A 206 -13.57 -7.11 -12.67
N PRO A 207 -13.41 -7.55 -13.92
CA PRO A 207 -12.85 -8.87 -14.23
C PRO A 207 -11.31 -8.90 -14.14
N ILE A 208 -10.72 -8.23 -13.13
CA ILE A 208 -9.30 -8.37 -12.78
C ILE A 208 -9.16 -9.63 -11.95
N ASN A 209 -8.41 -10.61 -12.45
CA ASN A 209 -8.09 -11.79 -11.67
C ASN A 209 -6.73 -11.64 -10.96
N VAL A 210 -6.46 -12.50 -9.98
CA VAL A 210 -5.23 -12.47 -9.19
C VAL A 210 -3.97 -12.75 -10.04
N ASP A 211 -4.10 -13.52 -11.12
CA ASP A 211 -3.00 -13.83 -12.03
C ASP A 211 -2.60 -12.62 -12.87
N ASP A 212 -3.53 -11.75 -13.26
CA ASP A 212 -3.23 -10.48 -13.95
C ASP A 212 -2.34 -9.58 -13.07
N ILE A 213 -2.64 -9.55 -11.77
CA ILE A 213 -1.83 -8.83 -10.78
C ILE A 213 -0.44 -9.43 -10.71
N ILE A 214 -0.33 -10.76 -10.66
CA ILE A 214 0.96 -11.46 -10.62
C ILE A 214 1.74 -11.21 -11.91
N PHE A 215 1.16 -11.43 -13.07
CA PHE A 215 1.85 -11.25 -14.34
C PHE A 215 2.26 -9.80 -14.63
N SER A 216 1.61 -8.82 -13.99
CA SER A 216 1.98 -7.41 -14.10
C SER A 216 3.11 -6.97 -13.14
N TYR A 217 3.64 -7.85 -12.29
CA TYR A 217 4.63 -7.41 -11.30
C TYR A 217 5.96 -7.01 -11.97
N GLU A 218 6.59 -5.99 -11.39
CA GLU A 218 7.95 -5.57 -11.69
C GLU A 218 8.85 -5.82 -10.48
N GLY A 219 10.05 -6.34 -10.72
CA GLY A 219 10.99 -6.68 -9.64
C GLY A 219 11.42 -5.45 -8.83
N VAL A 220 11.76 -5.64 -7.55
CA VAL A 220 12.17 -4.55 -6.64
C VAL A 220 13.28 -3.67 -7.24
N ASP A 221 14.26 -4.26 -7.91
CA ASP A 221 15.35 -3.52 -8.56
C ASP A 221 14.87 -2.68 -9.77
N VAL A 222 13.85 -3.13 -10.48
CA VAL A 222 13.25 -2.39 -11.59
C VAL A 222 12.51 -1.17 -11.05
N VAL A 223 11.67 -1.39 -10.03
CA VAL A 223 10.87 -0.35 -9.38
C VAL A 223 11.74 0.70 -8.70
N SER A 224 12.83 0.31 -8.04
CA SER A 224 13.76 1.26 -7.42
C SER A 224 14.42 2.22 -8.42
N ARG A 225 14.61 1.78 -9.67
CA ARG A 225 15.12 2.61 -10.76
C ARG A 225 14.05 3.53 -11.37
N MET A 226 12.76 3.25 -11.17
CA MET A 226 11.67 4.09 -11.70
C MET A 226 11.64 5.46 -11.01
N PHE A 227 12.05 5.57 -9.74
CA PHE A 227 12.07 6.85 -9.02
C PHE A 227 12.89 7.92 -9.75
N HIS A 228 14.10 7.57 -10.18
CA HIS A 228 15.01 8.47 -10.90
C HIS A 228 14.53 8.80 -12.32
N LYS A 229 13.74 7.92 -12.95
CA LYS A 229 13.12 8.20 -14.26
C LYS A 229 11.93 9.15 -14.12
N ASN A 230 11.12 8.93 -13.09
CA ASN A 230 9.94 9.75 -12.78
C ASN A 230 10.32 11.13 -12.22
N TRP A 231 11.52 11.26 -11.63
CA TRP A 231 12.15 12.51 -11.15
C TRP A 231 11.92 13.71 -12.09
N ARG A 232 12.23 13.54 -13.39
CA ARG A 232 12.15 14.64 -14.37
C ARG A 232 10.71 15.11 -14.64
N ARG A 233 9.71 14.26 -14.40
CA ARG A 233 8.29 14.60 -14.56
C ARG A 233 7.77 15.39 -13.36
N TYR A 234 8.15 15.02 -12.14
CA TYR A 234 7.77 15.74 -10.92
C TYR A 234 8.38 17.15 -10.85
N CYS A 235 9.62 17.36 -11.32
CA CYS A 235 10.23 18.69 -11.33
C CYS A 235 9.70 19.65 -12.43
N ARG A 236 8.99 19.13 -13.44
CA ARG A 236 8.54 19.91 -14.62
C ARG A 236 7.04 20.17 -14.69
N SER A 237 6.28 19.48 -13.85
CA SER A 237 4.85 19.67 -13.71
C SER A 237 4.58 19.82 -12.21
N PRO A 238 4.57 21.06 -11.69
CA PRO A 238 3.95 21.38 -10.41
C PRO A 238 2.42 21.22 -10.48
N GLU A 239 1.88 20.49 -11.48
CA GLU A 239 0.46 20.46 -11.80
C GLU A 239 -0.30 19.71 -10.72
N THR A 240 -0.60 20.53 -9.72
CA THR A 240 -1.83 20.63 -8.97
C THR A 240 -2.20 19.39 -8.20
N TRP A 241 -2.18 19.55 -6.89
CA TRP A 241 -2.94 18.83 -5.88
C TRP A 241 -4.39 18.50 -6.26
N ASP A 242 -4.93 19.02 -7.36
CA ASP A 242 -6.19 18.58 -7.97
C ASP A 242 -6.15 17.10 -8.41
N THR A 243 -4.96 16.52 -8.64
CA THR A 243 -4.82 15.05 -8.81
C THR A 243 -4.92 14.25 -7.50
N TRP A 244 -4.74 14.89 -6.33
CA TRP A 244 -5.00 14.29 -5.01
C TRP A 244 -6.48 14.35 -4.62
N LYS A 245 -7.30 15.19 -5.27
CA LYS A 245 -8.73 15.32 -4.94
C LYS A 245 -9.61 14.29 -5.67
N LEU A 246 -9.04 13.43 -6.51
CA LEU A 246 -9.74 12.56 -7.47
C LEU A 246 -9.49 11.06 -7.27
#